data_AF-A0A1I2IUI9-F1
#
_entry.id   AF-A0A1I2IUI9-F1
#
_cell.length_a   1.000
_cell.length_b   1.000
_cell.length_c   1.000
_cell.angle_alpha   90.00
_cell.angle_beta   90.00
_cell.angle_gamma   90.00
#
_symmetry.space_group_name_H-M   'P 1'
#
loop_
_entity.id
_entity.type
_entity.pdbx_description
1 polymer ?
#
loop_
_entity_poly.entity_id
_entity_poly.type
_entity_poly.pdbx_seq_one_letter_code
_entity_poly.pdbx_strand_id
1 'polypeptide(L)'
;CDSDCTLAQCGDQTVNGAAGETCDSGTETATCDDDCTAVACGDEVVNESAGEVCDHGGPSPTCDLDCTFAACNDGVINSAAGESCEDGNLAEGDGCSSKCKAHKVVFATSQGFDGNLGGLVGADMKCQVAAQAAGLPGTYRAWLSDDTGSPVSRFTKSTIPYARRDGVLIANNWADLIDGTLAAPINLSELKTPPGADANVCGGTSQLTFTNTIVSGTMFTDFTDCQNWTSNAPGFTGGGQWNKADGLWTQFVCQQSCAWKKPIYCFMQ
;
A
#
# COMPACT_ATOMS: atom_id res chain seq x y z
N CYS A 1 -20.36 -51.14 22.92
CA CYS A 1 -21.82 -51.34 22.87
C CYS A 1 -22.43 -50.34 23.80
N ASP A 2 -23.58 -49.82 23.43
CA ASP A 2 -24.29 -48.82 24.20
C ASP A 2 -24.82 -49.42 25.49
N SER A 3 -25.38 -48.57 26.35
CA SER A 3 -25.91 -49.00 27.65
C SER A 3 -27.06 -50.00 27.53
N ASP A 4 -27.70 -50.11 26.37
CA ASP A 4 -28.76 -51.05 26.03
C ASP A 4 -28.27 -52.23 25.16
N CYS A 5 -26.96 -52.40 25.02
CA CYS A 5 -26.29 -53.46 24.26
C CYS A 5 -26.41 -53.36 22.73
N THR A 6 -26.78 -52.21 22.15
CA THR A 6 -26.61 -51.97 20.70
C THR A 6 -25.15 -51.73 20.31
N LEU A 7 -24.87 -51.77 19.02
CA LEU A 7 -23.54 -51.44 18.51
C LEU A 7 -23.37 -49.92 18.55
N ALA A 8 -22.23 -49.48 19.07
CA ALA A 8 -21.86 -48.08 19.06
C ALA A 8 -21.80 -47.58 17.61
N GLN A 9 -22.64 -46.61 17.27
CA GLN A 9 -22.78 -46.11 15.90
C GLN A 9 -23.14 -44.63 15.91
N CYS A 10 -22.29 -43.83 15.27
CA CYS A 10 -22.59 -42.43 15.01
C CYS A 10 -23.95 -42.25 14.31
N GLY A 11 -24.76 -41.33 14.86
CA GLY A 11 -26.08 -40.96 14.38
C GLY A 11 -27.22 -41.67 15.11
N ASP A 12 -26.94 -42.40 16.19
CA ASP A 12 -27.95 -43.10 17.00
C ASP A 12 -28.46 -42.25 18.19
N GLN A 13 -28.01 -41.00 18.27
CA GLN A 13 -28.32 -40.03 19.33
C GLN A 13 -27.72 -40.40 20.70
N THR A 14 -26.71 -41.27 20.74
CA THR A 14 -26.03 -41.73 21.96
C THR A 14 -24.52 -41.53 21.87
N VAL A 15 -24.00 -40.50 22.53
CA VAL A 15 -22.55 -40.22 22.53
C VAL A 15 -21.71 -41.39 23.10
N ASN A 16 -20.93 -42.03 22.24
CA ASN A 16 -20.07 -43.16 22.54
C ASN A 16 -18.59 -42.74 22.63
N GLY A 17 -18.21 -42.04 23.70
CA GLY A 17 -16.84 -41.53 23.83
C GLY A 17 -15.72 -42.59 23.77
N ALA A 18 -16.00 -43.85 24.13
CA ALA A 18 -15.03 -44.95 23.99
C ALA A 18 -14.82 -45.41 22.53
N ALA A 19 -15.76 -45.10 21.64
CA ALA A 19 -15.68 -45.32 20.20
C ALA A 19 -15.11 -44.11 19.44
N GLY A 20 -14.86 -42.98 20.13
CA GLY A 20 -14.26 -41.77 19.55
C GLY A 20 -15.24 -40.62 19.32
N GLU A 21 -16.53 -40.80 19.62
CA GLU A 21 -17.55 -39.77 19.42
C GLU A 21 -17.43 -38.65 20.48
N THR A 22 -17.49 -37.41 20.02
CA THR A 22 -17.51 -36.21 20.88
C THR A 22 -18.93 -35.68 21.07
N CYS A 23 -19.81 -35.97 20.12
CA CYS A 23 -21.21 -35.61 20.09
C CYS A 23 -22.00 -36.67 19.29
N ASP A 24 -23.32 -36.69 19.40
CA ASP A 24 -24.18 -37.46 18.50
C ASP A 24 -25.57 -36.81 18.52
N SER A 25 -25.86 -35.99 17.51
CA SER A 25 -27.15 -35.32 17.35
C SER A 25 -28.07 -36.04 16.37
N GLY A 26 -27.69 -37.23 15.89
CA GLY A 26 -28.38 -37.96 14.82
C GLY A 26 -28.07 -37.48 13.39
N THR A 27 -27.67 -36.23 13.22
CA THR A 27 -27.22 -35.58 11.96
C THR A 27 -26.28 -34.41 12.28
N GLU A 28 -25.69 -33.81 11.24
CA GLU A 28 -24.95 -32.56 11.32
C GLU A 28 -25.80 -31.45 11.96
N THR A 29 -25.14 -30.66 12.81
CA THR A 29 -25.69 -29.50 13.51
C THR A 29 -24.57 -28.48 13.71
N ALA A 30 -24.91 -27.27 14.19
CA ALA A 30 -23.94 -26.24 14.53
C ALA A 30 -22.88 -26.64 15.59
N THR A 31 -22.99 -27.82 16.20
CA THR A 31 -22.09 -28.31 17.25
C THR A 31 -21.66 -29.76 17.07
N CYS A 32 -22.07 -30.42 15.99
CA CYS A 32 -21.79 -31.84 15.78
C CYS A 32 -21.74 -32.20 14.30
N ASP A 33 -20.71 -32.94 13.90
CA ASP A 33 -20.52 -33.41 12.53
C ASP A 33 -21.37 -34.65 12.22
N ASP A 34 -21.57 -34.95 10.95
CA ASP A 34 -22.26 -36.16 10.48
C ASP A 34 -21.49 -37.46 10.84
N ASP A 35 -20.20 -37.36 11.17
CA ASP A 35 -19.36 -38.47 11.64
C ASP A 35 -19.09 -38.42 13.15
N CYS A 36 -19.85 -37.60 13.88
CA CYS A 36 -19.84 -37.51 15.35
C CYS A 36 -18.53 -36.98 15.94
N THR A 37 -17.73 -36.27 15.12
CA THR A 37 -16.71 -35.35 15.60
C THR A 37 -17.29 -33.97 15.93
N ALA A 38 -16.47 -33.13 16.55
CA ALA A 38 -16.88 -31.79 16.91
C ALA A 38 -16.53 -30.84 15.78
N VAL A 39 -17.54 -30.13 15.27
CA VAL A 39 -17.44 -29.02 14.32
C VAL A 39 -16.18 -28.21 14.54
N ALA A 40 -15.29 -28.21 13.55
CA ALA A 40 -14.06 -27.46 13.60
C ALA A 40 -13.53 -27.13 12.20
N CYS A 41 -13.63 -25.86 11.81
CA CYS A 41 -12.91 -25.35 10.66
C CYS A 41 -11.44 -25.80 10.58
N GLY A 42 -11.10 -26.45 9.47
CA GLY A 42 -9.82 -27.05 9.17
C GLY A 42 -9.77 -28.57 9.39
N ASP A 43 -10.90 -29.25 9.60
CA ASP A 43 -10.97 -30.70 9.77
C ASP A 43 -11.37 -31.45 8.48
N GLU A 44 -11.46 -30.73 7.36
CA GLU A 44 -11.85 -31.23 6.03
C GLU A 44 -13.35 -31.62 5.92
N VAL A 45 -14.17 -31.25 6.90
CA VAL A 45 -15.63 -31.39 6.89
C VAL A 45 -16.27 -30.00 6.77
N VAL A 46 -17.24 -29.85 5.86
CA VAL A 46 -17.95 -28.55 5.73
C VAL A 46 -19.19 -28.57 6.60
N ASN A 47 -19.18 -27.77 7.66
CA ASN A 47 -20.32 -27.64 8.58
C ASN A 47 -21.22 -26.46 8.23
N GLU A 48 -22.13 -26.66 7.26
CA GLU A 48 -23.07 -25.62 6.81
C GLU A 48 -23.95 -25.10 7.98
N SER A 49 -24.35 -25.95 8.93
CA SER A 49 -25.16 -25.51 10.07
C SER A 49 -24.37 -24.68 11.09
N ALA A 50 -23.04 -24.82 11.10
CA ALA A 50 -22.14 -23.99 11.90
C ALA A 50 -21.73 -22.69 11.20
N GLY A 51 -22.06 -22.55 9.91
CA GLY A 51 -21.80 -21.36 9.10
C GLY A 51 -20.54 -21.45 8.23
N GLU A 52 -19.94 -22.63 8.10
CA GLU A 52 -18.82 -22.85 7.20
C GLU A 52 -19.31 -22.92 5.74
N VAL A 53 -18.53 -22.34 4.83
CA VAL A 53 -18.82 -22.37 3.38
C VAL A 53 -17.78 -23.17 2.60
N CYS A 54 -16.67 -23.52 3.23
CA CYS A 54 -15.60 -24.34 2.72
C CYS A 54 -14.79 -24.90 3.90
N ASP A 55 -14.15 -26.05 3.71
CA ASP A 55 -13.13 -26.56 4.62
C ASP A 55 -12.16 -27.40 3.81
N HIS A 56 -10.96 -26.87 3.60
CA HIS A 56 -9.90 -27.54 2.84
C HIS A 56 -8.74 -27.99 3.74
N GLY A 57 -8.99 -28.18 5.04
CA GLY A 57 -7.95 -28.49 6.03
C GLY A 57 -7.06 -27.28 6.37
N GLY A 58 -7.51 -26.08 6.00
CA GLY A 58 -6.80 -24.81 6.17
C GLY A 58 -6.91 -23.86 4.97
N PRO A 59 -6.16 -22.74 4.97
CA PRO A 59 -6.24 -21.73 3.92
C PRO A 59 -5.85 -22.27 2.56
N SER A 60 -6.67 -21.95 1.57
CA SER A 60 -6.49 -22.34 0.17
C SER A 60 -6.83 -21.16 -0.74
N PRO A 61 -6.62 -21.26 -2.07
CA PRO A 61 -7.01 -20.18 -2.98
C PRO A 61 -8.49 -19.80 -2.98
N THR A 62 -9.37 -20.59 -2.35
CA THR A 62 -10.82 -20.36 -2.30
C THR A 62 -11.41 -20.53 -0.90
N CYS A 63 -10.59 -20.70 0.14
CA CYS A 63 -11.05 -20.92 1.51
C CYS A 63 -10.11 -20.25 2.50
N ASP A 64 -10.68 -19.50 3.43
CA ASP A 64 -9.94 -18.82 4.49
C ASP A 64 -9.68 -19.69 5.69
N LEU A 65 -8.90 -19.16 6.63
CA LEU A 65 -8.58 -19.86 7.88
C LEU A 65 -9.80 -20.02 8.79
N ASP A 66 -10.85 -19.22 8.60
CA ASP A 66 -12.10 -19.26 9.35
C ASP A 66 -13.25 -19.89 8.55
N CYS A 67 -12.92 -20.65 7.50
CA CYS A 67 -13.87 -21.39 6.67
C CYS A 67 -14.91 -20.50 5.96
N THR A 68 -14.54 -19.23 5.76
CA THR A 68 -15.18 -18.32 4.81
C THR A 68 -14.53 -18.38 3.43
N PHE A 69 -15.20 -17.85 2.41
CA PHE A 69 -14.65 -17.84 1.05
C PHE A 69 -13.57 -16.77 0.93
N ALA A 70 -12.38 -17.20 0.51
CA ALA A 70 -11.28 -16.30 0.21
C ALA A 70 -11.69 -15.19 -0.76
N ALA A 71 -11.73 -13.96 -0.26
CA ALA A 71 -12.12 -12.80 -1.04
C ALA A 71 -11.50 -11.52 -0.48
N CYS A 72 -10.62 -10.91 -1.28
CA CYS A 72 -10.07 -9.59 -0.99
C CYS A 72 -11.06 -8.59 -0.36
N ASN A 73 -10.70 -8.05 0.81
CA ASN A 73 -11.52 -7.19 1.67
C ASN A 73 -12.63 -7.90 2.46
N ASP A 74 -12.49 -9.19 2.74
CA ASP A 74 -13.29 -9.94 3.72
C ASP A 74 -12.78 -9.79 5.17
N GLY A 75 -11.59 -9.20 5.36
CA GLY A 75 -10.96 -9.00 6.67
C GLY A 75 -10.01 -10.12 7.09
N VAL A 76 -9.77 -11.12 6.23
CA VAL A 76 -8.85 -12.23 6.46
C VAL A 76 -7.76 -12.20 5.39
N ILE A 77 -6.50 -12.06 5.78
CA ILE A 77 -5.40 -12.12 4.80
C ILE A 77 -5.20 -13.59 4.38
N ASN A 78 -5.54 -13.91 3.13
CA ASN A 78 -5.31 -15.23 2.56
C ASN A 78 -4.12 -15.26 1.59
N SER A 79 -2.95 -15.60 2.12
CA SER A 79 -1.74 -15.75 1.30
C SER A 79 -1.83 -16.89 0.26
N ALA A 80 -2.69 -17.90 0.45
CA ALA A 80 -2.92 -18.97 -0.53
C ALA A 80 -3.75 -18.48 -1.73
N ALA A 81 -4.67 -17.53 -1.53
CA ALA A 81 -5.30 -16.74 -2.59
C ALA A 81 -4.39 -15.63 -3.15
N GLY A 82 -3.22 -15.44 -2.53
CA GLY A 82 -2.19 -14.48 -2.93
C GLY A 82 -2.38 -13.10 -2.31
N GLU A 83 -3.23 -12.94 -1.31
CA GLU A 83 -3.46 -11.68 -0.64
C GLU A 83 -2.27 -11.30 0.24
N SER A 84 -2.00 -10.01 0.32
CA SER A 84 -0.84 -9.44 1.02
C SER A 84 -1.20 -8.23 1.87
N CYS A 85 -2.46 -7.81 1.81
CA CYS A 85 -3.05 -6.73 2.60
C CYS A 85 -4.56 -6.91 2.62
N GLU A 86 -5.17 -6.34 3.65
CA GLU A 86 -6.62 -6.25 3.87
C GLU A 86 -6.82 -4.87 4.52
N ASP A 87 -7.47 -3.93 3.84
CA ASP A 87 -7.70 -2.57 4.36
C ASP A 87 -9.18 -2.17 4.44
N GLY A 88 -10.06 -3.14 4.17
CA GLY A 88 -11.51 -3.03 4.36
C GLY A 88 -12.22 -2.25 3.25
N ASN A 89 -11.57 -2.00 2.11
CA ASN A 89 -12.20 -1.36 0.97
C ASN A 89 -11.52 -1.67 -0.38
N LEU A 90 -12.24 -1.49 -1.49
CA LEU A 90 -11.73 -1.78 -2.85
C LEU A 90 -11.16 -0.54 -3.56
N ALA A 91 -10.84 0.54 -2.83
CA ALA A 91 -10.25 1.71 -3.46
C ALA A 91 -8.83 1.43 -3.91
N GLU A 92 -8.44 2.09 -4.99
CA GLU A 92 -7.07 2.01 -5.50
C GLU A 92 -6.20 3.14 -4.94
N GLY A 93 -4.92 2.84 -4.78
CA GLY A 93 -3.89 3.82 -4.48
C GLY A 93 -3.89 4.32 -3.03
N ASP A 94 -4.45 3.58 -2.09
CA ASP A 94 -4.45 3.83 -0.64
C ASP A 94 -3.58 2.86 0.16
N GLY A 95 -2.87 1.95 -0.50
CA GLY A 95 -1.86 1.06 0.11
C GLY A 95 -2.21 -0.42 0.00
N CYS A 96 -3.50 -0.73 -0.18
CA CYS A 96 -3.98 -2.02 -0.67
C CYS A 96 -4.71 -1.79 -2.00
N SER A 97 -4.70 -2.76 -2.90
CA SER A 97 -5.44 -2.65 -4.16
C SER A 97 -6.75 -3.43 -4.06
N SER A 98 -7.67 -3.26 -5.01
CA SER A 98 -8.88 -4.08 -5.13
C SER A 98 -8.63 -5.58 -5.36
N LYS A 99 -7.36 -5.99 -5.44
CA LYS A 99 -6.88 -7.37 -5.57
C LYS A 99 -5.98 -7.80 -4.42
N CYS A 100 -6.00 -7.03 -3.32
CA CYS A 100 -5.28 -7.29 -2.08
C CYS A 100 -3.77 -7.46 -2.28
N LYS A 101 -3.24 -6.67 -3.23
CA LYS A 101 -1.80 -6.47 -3.43
C LYS A 101 -1.36 -5.19 -2.76
N ALA A 102 -0.49 -5.33 -1.76
CA ALA A 102 0.08 -4.23 -1.02
C ALA A 102 1.00 -3.40 -1.91
N HIS A 103 0.98 -2.07 -1.72
CA HIS A 103 1.86 -1.16 -2.43
C HIS A 103 2.19 0.08 -1.59
N LYS A 104 3.28 0.75 -1.92
CA LYS A 104 3.65 2.07 -1.38
C LYS A 104 2.96 3.15 -2.21
N VAL A 105 2.19 4.01 -1.55
CA VAL A 105 1.51 5.11 -2.23
C VAL A 105 2.51 6.22 -2.56
N VAL A 106 2.41 6.76 -3.78
CA VAL A 106 3.18 7.94 -4.22
C VAL A 106 2.27 8.97 -4.88
N PHE A 107 2.56 10.25 -4.65
CA PHE A 107 1.83 11.36 -5.24
C PHE A 107 2.68 12.63 -5.31
N ALA A 108 2.24 13.61 -6.10
CA ALA A 108 2.77 14.98 -6.09
C ALA A 108 1.73 15.93 -5.47
N THR A 109 2.11 16.67 -4.42
CA THR A 109 1.14 17.40 -3.58
C THR A 109 0.14 18.27 -4.35
N SER A 110 -1.11 18.31 -3.90
CA SER A 110 -2.14 19.20 -4.47
C SER A 110 -1.86 20.67 -4.17
N GLN A 111 -1.04 20.95 -3.15
CA GLN A 111 -0.55 22.28 -2.82
C GLN A 111 0.85 22.49 -3.38
N GLY A 112 1.09 23.69 -3.91
CA GLY A 112 2.43 24.15 -4.28
C GLY A 112 3.11 24.88 -3.12
N PHE A 113 4.41 24.65 -2.95
CA PHE A 113 5.24 25.23 -1.90
C PHE A 113 6.42 25.99 -2.50
N ASP A 114 6.85 27.06 -1.82
CA ASP A 114 8.11 27.72 -2.14
C ASP A 114 9.30 26.95 -1.53
N GLY A 115 10.52 27.42 -1.81
CA GLY A 115 11.76 26.81 -1.37
C GLY A 115 11.98 26.83 0.15
N ASN A 116 11.18 27.57 0.93
CA ASN A 116 11.22 27.52 2.39
C ASN A 116 10.29 26.41 2.92
N LEU A 117 10.73 25.17 2.75
CA LEU A 117 9.99 24.00 3.22
C LEU A 117 10.20 23.72 4.71
N GLY A 118 11.20 24.35 5.33
CA GLY A 118 11.64 24.05 6.69
C GLY A 118 12.66 22.90 6.74
N GLY A 119 13.48 22.77 5.70
CA GLY A 119 14.40 21.63 5.52
C GLY A 119 13.69 20.35 5.08
N LEU A 120 14.46 19.26 4.94
CA LEU A 120 13.89 17.96 4.57
C LEU A 120 12.82 17.49 5.57
N VAL A 121 13.01 17.75 6.87
CA VAL A 121 12.01 17.42 7.91
C VAL A 121 10.73 18.22 7.72
N GLY A 122 10.83 19.52 7.41
CA GLY A 122 9.67 20.35 7.11
C GLY A 122 8.93 19.88 5.85
N ALA A 123 9.66 19.46 4.82
CA ALA A 123 9.07 18.88 3.62
C ALA A 123 8.38 17.53 3.89
N ASP A 124 8.97 16.66 4.71
CA ASP A 124 8.35 15.41 5.14
C ASP A 124 7.03 15.67 5.87
N MET A 125 7.00 16.68 6.76
CA MET A 125 5.76 17.06 7.45
C MET A 125 4.68 17.54 6.47
N LYS A 126 5.03 18.26 5.40
CA LYS A 126 4.06 18.66 4.36
C LYS A 126 3.48 17.45 3.66
N CYS A 127 4.31 16.47 3.31
CA CYS A 127 3.86 15.20 2.76
C CYS A 127 2.94 14.44 3.72
N GLN A 128 3.31 14.38 4.99
CA GLN A 128 2.51 13.71 6.01
C GLN A 128 1.14 14.38 6.21
N VAL A 129 1.10 15.71 6.24
CA VAL A 129 -0.16 16.48 6.35
C VAL A 129 -1.05 16.24 5.14
N ALA A 130 -0.50 16.28 3.93
CA ALA A 130 -1.26 15.99 2.71
C ALA A 130 -1.85 14.57 2.75
N ALA A 131 -1.04 13.58 3.12
CA ALA A 131 -1.49 12.19 3.24
C ALA A 131 -2.60 12.02 4.28
N GLN A 132 -2.44 12.59 5.48
CA GLN A 132 -3.45 12.53 6.54
C GLN A 132 -4.76 13.20 6.13
N ALA A 133 -4.70 14.35 5.46
CA ALA A 133 -5.87 15.04 4.94
C ALA A 133 -6.63 14.20 3.90
N ALA A 134 -5.94 13.31 3.18
CA ALA A 134 -6.50 12.38 2.22
C ALA A 134 -6.87 11.00 2.81
N GLY A 135 -6.74 10.80 4.12
CA GLY A 135 -7.03 9.53 4.79
C GLY A 135 -6.04 8.40 4.46
N LEU A 136 -4.84 8.73 3.98
CA LEU A 136 -3.84 7.75 3.58
C LEU A 136 -3.13 7.12 4.79
N PRO A 137 -2.90 5.78 4.79
CA PRO A 137 -2.16 5.11 5.83
C PRO A 137 -0.65 5.32 5.69
N GLY A 138 0.07 5.06 6.78
CA GLY A 138 1.53 5.04 6.81
C GLY A 138 2.18 6.40 7.04
N THR A 139 3.49 6.42 6.85
CA THR A 139 4.32 7.62 6.99
C THR A 139 4.87 8.04 5.63
N TYR A 140 4.96 9.35 5.39
CA TYR A 140 5.39 9.89 4.11
C TYR A 140 6.63 10.76 4.26
N ARG A 141 7.52 10.67 3.28
CA ARG A 141 8.68 11.54 3.15
C ARG A 141 8.72 12.19 1.78
N ALA A 142 9.30 13.39 1.73
CA ALA A 142 9.46 14.14 0.50
C ALA A 142 10.65 13.61 -0.30
N TRP A 143 10.47 13.42 -1.61
CA TRP A 143 11.57 13.13 -2.54
C TRP A 143 12.35 14.42 -2.80
N LEU A 144 13.19 14.78 -1.84
CA LEU A 144 14.03 15.97 -1.85
C LEU A 144 15.43 15.63 -1.36
N SER A 145 16.43 16.31 -1.92
CA SER A 145 17.81 16.23 -1.43
C SER A 145 18.34 17.61 -1.07
N ASP A 146 19.23 17.65 -0.10
CA ASP A 146 20.02 18.79 0.32
C ASP A 146 21.35 18.30 0.91
N ASP A 147 22.16 19.19 1.48
CA ASP A 147 23.47 18.84 2.06
C ASP A 147 23.37 17.85 3.24
N THR A 148 22.20 17.70 3.85
CA THR A 148 21.97 16.85 5.02
C THR A 148 21.46 15.45 4.67
N GLY A 149 20.91 15.25 3.47
CA GLY A 149 20.42 13.94 3.05
C GLY A 149 19.73 13.92 1.69
N SER A 150 19.39 12.72 1.26
CA SER A 150 18.72 12.45 -0.02
C SER A 150 17.81 11.22 0.11
N PRO A 151 16.90 10.95 -0.85
CA PRO A 151 16.06 9.75 -0.80
C PRO A 151 16.86 8.45 -0.63
N VAL A 152 18.01 8.30 -1.28
CA VAL A 152 18.82 7.07 -1.13
C VAL A 152 19.33 6.88 0.30
N SER A 153 19.62 7.95 1.05
CA SER A 153 20.07 7.85 2.44
C SER A 153 18.91 7.80 3.43
N ARG A 154 17.76 8.42 3.11
CA ARG A 154 16.65 8.63 4.05
C ARG A 154 15.47 7.68 3.88
N PHE A 155 15.26 7.08 2.71
CA PHE A 155 14.04 6.30 2.46
C PHE A 155 14.19 4.83 2.84
N THR A 156 13.07 4.18 3.17
CA THR A 156 12.98 2.72 3.17
C THR A 156 13.06 2.20 1.73
N LYS A 157 13.88 1.18 1.49
CA LYS A 157 14.05 0.59 0.16
C LYS A 157 12.97 -0.46 -0.02
N SER A 158 11.82 -0.05 -0.55
CA SER A 158 10.65 -0.91 -0.70
C SER A 158 10.96 -2.11 -1.58
N THR A 159 10.52 -3.29 -1.14
CA THR A 159 10.52 -4.54 -1.91
C THR A 159 9.17 -4.79 -2.58
N ILE A 160 8.14 -4.02 -2.23
CA ILE A 160 6.81 -4.04 -2.86
C ILE A 160 6.65 -2.85 -3.82
N PRO A 161 5.68 -2.91 -4.75
CA PRO A 161 5.48 -1.87 -5.73
C PRO A 161 5.14 -0.51 -5.14
N TYR A 162 5.52 0.55 -5.85
CA TYR A 162 5.01 1.89 -5.69
C TYR A 162 3.86 2.12 -6.68
N ALA A 163 2.74 2.66 -6.21
CA ALA A 163 1.59 2.97 -7.05
C ALA A 163 1.08 4.39 -6.80
N ARG A 164 0.55 4.99 -7.87
CA ARG A 164 -0.11 6.29 -7.82
C ARG A 164 -1.50 6.16 -7.18
N ARG A 165 -2.12 7.30 -6.85
CA ARG A 165 -3.43 7.36 -6.19
C ARG A 165 -4.63 6.78 -6.97
N ASP A 166 -4.43 6.35 -8.20
CA ASP A 166 -5.39 5.60 -9.03
C ASP A 166 -5.01 4.11 -9.21
N GLY A 167 -4.04 3.61 -8.44
CA GLY A 167 -3.57 2.22 -8.50
C GLY A 167 -2.59 1.94 -9.64
N VAL A 168 -2.31 2.93 -10.49
CA VAL A 168 -1.37 2.76 -11.60
C VAL A 168 0.04 2.56 -11.03
N LEU A 169 0.69 1.48 -11.48
CA LEU A 169 2.07 1.16 -11.14
C LEU A 169 3.01 2.30 -11.52
N ILE A 170 3.88 2.69 -10.58
CA ILE A 170 4.96 3.66 -10.80
C ILE A 170 6.31 2.95 -10.89
N ALA A 171 6.56 2.01 -9.98
CA ALA A 171 7.75 1.16 -9.97
C ALA A 171 7.47 -0.12 -9.19
N ASN A 172 8.10 -1.24 -9.54
CA ASN A 172 7.92 -2.54 -8.91
C ASN A 172 8.59 -2.64 -7.53
N ASN A 173 9.62 -1.83 -7.28
CA ASN A 173 10.37 -1.77 -6.02
C ASN A 173 11.33 -0.56 -6.05
N TRP A 174 12.18 -0.41 -5.04
CA TRP A 174 13.19 0.66 -4.97
C TRP A 174 14.16 0.68 -6.15
N ALA A 175 14.64 -0.49 -6.60
CA ALA A 175 15.62 -0.56 -7.69
C ALA A 175 15.02 -0.07 -9.01
N ASP A 176 13.77 -0.44 -9.30
CA ASP A 176 13.00 0.05 -10.44
C ASP A 176 12.74 1.56 -10.34
N LEU A 177 12.40 2.07 -9.16
CA LEU A 177 12.15 3.50 -8.94
C LEU A 177 13.35 4.41 -9.31
N ILE A 178 14.58 3.89 -9.19
CA ILE A 178 15.82 4.64 -9.41
C ILE A 178 16.56 4.25 -10.69
N ASP A 179 15.96 3.45 -11.57
CA ASP A 179 16.64 2.93 -12.76
C ASP A 179 16.71 3.94 -13.92
N GLY A 180 16.01 5.07 -13.79
CA GLY A 180 15.93 6.14 -14.78
C GLY A 180 14.59 6.19 -15.54
N THR A 181 13.71 5.22 -15.32
CA THR A 181 12.37 5.15 -15.90
C THR A 181 11.32 4.80 -14.85
N LEU A 182 10.10 5.33 -15.03
CA LEU A 182 8.91 4.96 -14.28
C LEU A 182 7.96 4.25 -15.23
N ALA A 183 7.16 3.33 -14.70
CA ALA A 183 6.07 2.71 -15.45
C ALA A 183 4.99 3.73 -15.87
N ALA A 184 4.80 4.80 -15.09
CA ALA A 184 3.91 5.90 -15.37
C ALA A 184 4.37 7.19 -14.66
N PRO A 185 3.93 8.39 -15.12
CA PRO A 185 4.27 9.64 -14.44
C PRO A 185 3.53 9.81 -13.10
N ILE A 186 4.16 10.49 -12.14
CA ILE A 186 3.55 10.82 -10.82
C ILE A 186 2.72 12.11 -10.96
N ASN A 187 1.66 12.05 -11.75
CA ASN A 187 0.85 13.20 -12.18
C ASN A 187 -0.48 13.35 -11.42
N LEU A 188 -0.63 12.70 -10.27
CA LEU A 188 -1.79 12.83 -9.38
C LEU A 188 -1.34 13.24 -7.99
N SER A 189 -2.16 14.07 -7.36
CA SER A 189 -2.05 14.45 -5.96
C SER A 189 -2.71 13.44 -5.03
N GLU A 190 -2.52 13.65 -3.74
CA GLU A 190 -3.18 12.93 -2.65
C GLU A 190 -4.72 12.90 -2.80
N LEU A 191 -5.29 13.89 -3.51
CA LEU A 191 -6.72 14.03 -3.79
C LEU A 191 -7.16 13.44 -5.13
N LYS A 192 -6.29 12.71 -5.83
CA LYS A 192 -6.54 12.16 -7.18
C LYS A 192 -6.81 13.23 -8.25
N THR A 193 -6.30 14.45 -8.02
CA THR A 193 -6.37 15.58 -8.97
C THR A 193 -4.99 15.90 -9.52
N PRO A 194 -4.85 16.73 -10.57
CA PRO A 194 -3.55 17.24 -10.97
C PRO A 194 -2.79 17.93 -9.81
N PRO A 195 -1.45 17.87 -9.76
CA PRO A 195 -0.65 18.51 -8.72
C PRO A 195 -0.78 20.03 -8.72
N GLY A 196 -0.63 20.65 -7.55
CA GLY A 196 -0.75 22.10 -7.40
C GLY A 196 0.55 22.82 -7.73
N ALA A 197 0.56 23.58 -8.83
CA ALA A 197 1.67 24.44 -9.20
C ALA A 197 1.18 25.85 -9.53
N ASP A 198 2.03 26.86 -9.31
CA ASP A 198 1.84 28.15 -9.94
C ASP A 198 2.09 28.09 -11.47
N ALA A 199 1.74 29.17 -12.17
CA ALA A 199 1.86 29.27 -13.62
C ALA A 199 3.29 29.51 -14.12
N ASN A 200 4.31 29.52 -13.23
CA ASN A 200 5.68 29.78 -13.65
C ASN A 200 6.20 28.64 -14.53
N VAL A 201 6.85 29.01 -15.64
CA VAL A 201 7.30 28.12 -16.69
C VAL A 201 8.82 28.11 -16.75
N CYS A 202 9.39 26.93 -17.02
CA CYS A 202 10.79 26.80 -17.34
C CYS A 202 11.00 25.67 -18.35
N GLY A 203 11.88 25.89 -19.33
CA GLY A 203 12.04 24.97 -20.47
C GLY A 203 10.75 24.72 -21.25
N GLY A 204 9.81 25.69 -21.25
CA GLY A 204 8.54 25.59 -21.98
C GLY A 204 7.42 24.81 -21.26
N THR A 205 7.60 24.39 -20.01
CA THR A 205 6.57 23.71 -19.22
C THR A 205 6.35 24.35 -17.85
N SER A 206 5.11 24.31 -17.35
CA SER A 206 4.74 24.65 -15.97
C SER A 206 4.54 23.41 -15.08
N GLN A 207 4.63 22.21 -15.66
CA GLN A 207 4.39 20.92 -15.00
C GLN A 207 5.61 20.48 -14.18
N LEU A 208 6.10 21.38 -13.35
CA LEU A 208 7.36 21.28 -12.62
C LEU A 208 7.11 20.79 -11.18
N THR A 209 8.12 20.20 -10.58
CA THR A 209 8.18 19.80 -9.16
C THR A 209 9.54 20.18 -8.58
N PHE A 210 9.62 20.43 -7.27
CA PHE A 210 10.90 20.52 -6.57
C PHE A 210 11.41 19.13 -6.20
N THR A 211 12.70 18.89 -6.41
CA THR A 211 13.38 17.61 -6.08
C THR A 211 14.80 17.84 -5.60
N ASN A 212 15.57 18.68 -6.29
CA ASN A 212 17.03 18.70 -6.24
C ASN A 212 17.67 17.29 -6.19
N THR A 213 17.06 16.30 -6.84
CA THR A 213 17.41 14.89 -6.71
C THR A 213 17.52 14.27 -8.09
N ILE A 214 18.61 13.54 -8.35
CA ILE A 214 18.81 12.83 -9.62
C ILE A 214 18.13 11.45 -9.58
N VAL A 215 18.09 10.77 -10.73
CA VAL A 215 17.40 9.48 -10.90
C VAL A 215 17.83 8.42 -9.88
N SER A 216 19.09 8.40 -9.46
CA SER A 216 19.60 7.46 -8.45
C SER A 216 19.15 7.73 -7.01
N GLY A 217 18.30 8.75 -6.80
CA GLY A 217 17.85 9.18 -5.48
C GLY A 217 18.93 9.92 -4.67
N THR A 218 20.01 10.37 -5.31
CA THR A 218 21.06 11.20 -4.72
C THR A 218 20.86 12.68 -5.07
N MET A 219 21.57 13.57 -4.38
CA MET A 219 21.48 15.01 -4.63
C MET A 219 21.90 15.40 -6.05
N PHE A 220 21.19 16.37 -6.61
CA PHE A 220 21.51 16.99 -7.90
C PHE A 220 22.44 18.19 -7.70
N THR A 221 23.74 17.97 -7.87
CA THR A 221 24.78 18.96 -7.54
C THR A 221 24.89 20.15 -8.51
N ASP A 222 24.20 20.11 -9.64
CA ASP A 222 24.25 21.18 -10.65
C ASP A 222 23.41 22.42 -10.26
N PHE A 223 22.61 22.30 -9.19
CA PHE A 223 21.74 23.34 -8.69
C PHE A 223 21.92 23.53 -7.17
N THR A 224 21.39 24.64 -6.65
CA THR A 224 21.28 24.81 -5.19
C THR A 224 19.99 24.18 -4.69
N ASP A 225 19.80 24.15 -3.38
CA ASP A 225 18.67 23.53 -2.70
C ASP A 225 17.86 24.55 -1.90
N CYS A 226 17.88 25.83 -2.30
CA CYS A 226 17.22 26.91 -1.58
C CYS A 226 17.68 27.04 -0.11
N GLN A 227 19.00 26.91 0.11
CA GLN A 227 19.64 26.94 1.42
C GLN A 227 19.12 25.80 2.31
N ASN A 228 19.30 24.54 1.87
CA ASN A 228 18.75 23.35 2.51
C ASN A 228 17.23 23.46 2.75
N TRP A 229 16.50 23.94 1.76
CA TRP A 229 15.04 24.13 1.79
C TRP A 229 14.55 25.02 2.96
N THR A 230 15.35 26.00 3.38
CA THR A 230 14.99 26.93 4.47
C THR A 230 14.74 28.36 4.00
N SER A 231 14.79 28.61 2.69
CA SER A 231 14.73 29.96 2.14
C SER A 231 13.95 30.03 0.84
N ASN A 232 13.15 31.07 0.70
CA ASN A 232 12.51 31.46 -0.56
C ASN A 232 13.16 32.74 -1.15
N ALA A 233 14.35 33.11 -0.65
CA ALA A 233 15.14 34.22 -1.16
C ALA A 233 15.62 33.96 -2.61
N PRO A 234 16.14 34.99 -3.32
CA PRO A 234 16.65 34.82 -4.68
C PRO A 234 17.67 33.68 -4.77
N GLY A 235 17.32 32.64 -5.51
CA GLY A 235 18.07 31.41 -5.67
C GLY A 235 17.33 30.47 -6.63
N PHE A 236 18.03 29.46 -7.14
CA PHE A 236 17.49 28.51 -8.10
C PHE A 236 17.75 27.09 -7.65
N THR A 237 16.69 26.27 -7.66
CA THR A 237 16.79 24.85 -7.37
C THR A 237 16.56 24.00 -8.60
N GLY A 238 17.11 22.79 -8.54
CA GLY A 238 16.81 21.72 -9.48
C GLY A 238 15.47 21.07 -9.16
N GLY A 239 14.87 20.47 -10.17
CA GLY A 239 13.60 19.80 -10.00
C GLY A 239 13.31 18.84 -11.13
N GLY A 240 12.08 18.39 -11.21
CA GLY A 240 11.62 17.47 -12.24
C GLY A 240 10.28 17.90 -12.84
N GLN A 241 9.68 17.00 -13.62
CA GLN A 241 8.39 17.20 -14.27
C GLN A 241 7.40 16.09 -13.89
N TRP A 242 6.31 16.43 -13.20
CA TRP A 242 5.35 15.43 -12.68
C TRP A 242 4.57 14.70 -13.76
N ASN A 243 4.59 15.18 -15.01
CA ASN A 243 3.98 14.52 -16.16
C ASN A 243 4.94 13.65 -16.97
N LYS A 244 6.19 13.47 -16.51
CA LYS A 244 7.20 12.65 -17.16
C LYS A 244 7.41 11.34 -16.41
N ALA A 245 7.77 10.31 -17.17
CA ALA A 245 8.11 8.99 -16.68
C ALA A 245 9.55 8.57 -17.06
N ASP A 246 10.24 9.36 -17.88
CA ASP A 246 11.69 9.26 -18.03
C ASP A 246 12.39 10.04 -16.91
N GLY A 247 13.72 10.00 -16.84
CA GLY A 247 14.50 10.64 -15.78
C GLY A 247 14.20 12.13 -15.53
N LEU A 248 13.53 12.83 -16.47
CA LEU A 248 13.06 14.21 -16.28
C LEU A 248 12.00 14.33 -15.18
N TRP A 249 11.38 13.22 -14.74
CA TRP A 249 10.43 13.22 -13.63
C TRP A 249 11.06 13.78 -12.35
N THR A 250 12.36 13.56 -12.13
CA THR A 250 13.11 14.08 -10.99
C THR A 250 14.30 14.96 -11.37
N GLN A 251 14.95 14.70 -12.51
CA GLN A 251 16.19 15.35 -12.93
C GLN A 251 15.98 16.15 -14.21
N PHE A 252 15.44 17.36 -14.08
CA PHE A 252 15.26 18.30 -15.17
C PHE A 252 16.17 19.51 -15.00
N VAL A 253 17.10 19.70 -15.93
CA VAL A 253 18.05 20.83 -15.95
C VAL A 253 17.29 22.10 -16.30
N CYS A 254 16.78 22.77 -15.29
CA CYS A 254 16.00 23.99 -15.41
C CYS A 254 16.10 24.76 -14.10
N GLN A 255 16.49 26.03 -14.16
CA GLN A 255 16.61 26.89 -12.99
C GLN A 255 15.23 27.31 -12.48
N GLN A 256 14.71 26.60 -11.48
CA GLN A 256 13.44 26.94 -10.85
C GLN A 256 13.68 27.88 -9.68
N SER A 257 13.04 29.06 -9.67
CA SER A 257 13.24 30.00 -8.57
C SER A 257 12.74 29.42 -7.24
N CYS A 258 13.51 29.62 -6.17
CA CYS A 258 13.09 29.28 -4.81
C CYS A 258 11.83 30.03 -4.34
N ALA A 259 11.42 31.10 -5.03
CA ALA A 259 10.17 31.81 -4.75
C ALA A 259 8.94 31.21 -5.46
N TRP A 260 9.14 30.32 -6.44
CA TRP A 260 8.03 29.67 -7.15
C TRP A 260 7.36 28.64 -6.26
N LYS A 261 6.06 28.48 -6.43
CA LYS A 261 5.26 27.48 -5.72
C LYS A 261 5.08 26.24 -6.60
N LYS A 262 5.82 25.18 -6.27
CA LYS A 262 5.77 23.90 -6.98
C LYS A 262 5.36 22.77 -6.04
N PRO A 263 4.70 21.73 -6.56
CA PRO A 263 4.43 20.54 -5.77
C PRO A 263 5.75 19.86 -5.39
N ILE A 264 5.67 18.99 -4.40
CA ILE A 264 6.74 18.06 -4.03
C ILE A 264 6.20 16.63 -4.15
N TYR A 265 7.07 15.66 -4.50
CA TYR A 265 6.65 14.26 -4.45
C TYR A 265 6.72 13.72 -3.03
N CYS A 266 5.71 12.96 -2.67
CA CYS A 266 5.55 12.31 -1.39
C CYS A 266 5.49 10.81 -1.58
N PHE A 267 6.35 10.09 -0.86
CA PHE A 267 6.47 8.64 -0.93
C PHE A 267 6.18 8.03 0.43
N MET A 268 5.28 7.04 0.44
CA MET A 268 5.07 6.20 1.61
C MET A 268 6.36 5.42 1.95
N GLN A 269 6.69 5.34 3.24
CA GLN A 269 7.89 4.69 3.76
C GLN A 269 7.62 3.28 4.29
#